data_AF-A0A933FC39-F1
#
_entry.id   AF-A0A933FC39-F1
#
_cell.length_a   1.000
_cell.length_b   1.000
_cell.length_c   1.000
_cell.angle_alpha   90.00
_cell.angle_beta   90.00
_cell.angle_gamma   90.00
#
_symmetry.space_group_name_H-M   'P 1'
#
loop_
_entity.id
_entity.type
_entity.pdbx_description
1 polymer ?
#
loop_
_entity_poly.entity_id
_entity_poly.type
_entity_poly.pdbx_seq_one_letter_code
_entity_poly.pdbx_strand_id
1 'polypeptide(L)' 'MSLNTSGYPPERTYRLDLKRCPVATCEGELAELSYYERNNWVTVEYKCDTCGKQFTVKVEC' A
#
# COMPACT_ATOMS: atom_id res chain seq x y z
N MET A 1 -21.70 12.02 9.35
CA MET A 1 -20.28 12.04 8.97
C MET A 1 -20.01 10.75 8.22
N SER A 2 -20.11 10.80 6.89
CA SER A 2 -19.93 9.63 6.03
C SER A 2 -18.48 9.63 5.54
N LEU A 3 -17.72 8.61 5.92
CA LEU A 3 -16.34 8.44 5.46
C LEU A 3 -16.37 8.10 3.97
N ASN A 4 -15.80 8.99 3.16
CA ASN A 4 -15.67 8.89 1.71
C ASN A 4 -14.93 7.59 1.30
N THR A 5 -15.60 6.70 0.58
CA THR A 5 -15.04 5.46 0.01
C THR A 5 -14.60 5.61 -1.46
N SER A 6 -13.85 6.67 -1.79
CA SER A 6 -13.28 6.84 -3.14
C SER A 6 -11.93 7.54 -3.06
N GLY A 7 -10.86 6.76 -2.82
CA GLY A 7 -9.49 7.26 -2.67
C GLY A 7 -8.47 6.61 -3.60
N TYR A 8 -8.88 6.00 -4.72
CA TYR A 8 -7.93 5.50 -5.72
C TYR A 8 -7.80 6.52 -6.86
N PRO A 9 -6.60 7.06 -7.13
CA PRO A 9 -6.39 7.96 -8.27
C PRO A 9 -6.66 7.23 -9.59
N PRO A 10 -7.09 7.94 -10.65
CA PRO A 10 -7.46 7.34 -11.92
C PRO A 10 -6.21 6.78 -12.62
N GLU A 11 -6.31 5.50 -13.01
CA GLU A 11 -5.37 4.73 -13.86
C GLU A 11 -3.92 4.63 -13.37
N ARG A 12 -3.68 3.70 -12.44
CA ARG A 12 -2.32 3.24 -12.11
C ARG A 12 -1.77 2.35 -13.22
N THR A 13 -0.52 2.54 -13.60
CA THR A 13 0.17 1.68 -14.58
C THR A 13 0.48 0.31 -13.98
N TYR A 14 0.73 0.26 -12.67
CA TYR A 14 1.11 -0.95 -11.96
C TYR A 14 0.21 -1.26 -10.78
N ARG A 15 -0.11 -2.54 -10.62
CA ARG A 15 -0.88 -3.06 -9.50
C ARG A 15 0.03 -3.88 -8.59
N LEU A 16 0.19 -3.43 -7.34
CA LEU A 16 0.90 -4.14 -6.29
C LEU A 16 -0.11 -4.68 -5.27
N ASP A 17 -0.38 -5.98 -5.30
CA ASP A 17 -1.28 -6.64 -4.35
C ASP A 17 -0.50 -7.21 -3.15
N LEU A 18 -0.09 -6.35 -2.22
CA LEU A 18 0.49 -6.77 -0.95
C LEU A 18 -0.58 -6.74 0.15
N LYS A 19 -1.19 -7.89 0.45
CA LYS A 19 -2.33 -7.97 1.37
C LYS A 19 -1.98 -8.33 2.81
N ARG A 20 -0.84 -9.01 3.04
CA ARG A 20 -0.46 -9.55 4.35
C ARG A 20 0.76 -8.84 4.93
N CYS A 21 0.76 -8.63 6.24
CA CYS A 21 1.88 -8.07 6.96
C CYS A 21 3.11 -8.98 6.84
N PRO A 22 4.29 -8.46 6.45
CA PRO A 22 5.51 -9.27 6.31
C PRO A 22 6.17 -9.60 7.66
N VAL A 23 5.68 -9.06 8.77
CA VAL A 23 6.17 -9.42 10.10
C VAL A 23 5.70 -10.83 10.42
N ALA A 24 6.64 -11.76 10.59
CA ALA A 24 6.36 -13.19 10.76
C ALA A 24 5.39 -13.52 11.91
N THR A 25 5.35 -12.69 12.96
CA THR A 25 4.45 -12.86 14.12
C THR A 25 3.15 -12.07 14.00
N CYS A 26 2.85 -11.49 12.83
CA CYS A 26 1.66 -10.69 12.59
C CYS A 26 0.90 -11.25 11.39
N GLU A 27 -0.36 -11.61 11.61
CA GLU A 27 -1.28 -12.08 10.55
C GLU A 27 -2.18 -10.97 10.01
N GLY A 28 -1.88 -9.72 10.38
CA GLY A 28 -2.68 -8.57 10.00
C GLY A 28 -2.62 -8.24 8.51
N GLU A 29 -3.64 -7.52 8.06
CA GLU A 29 -3.71 -7.03 6.69
C GLU A 29 -3.02 -5.68 6.54
N LEU A 30 -2.57 -5.38 5.33
CA LEU A 30 -1.97 -4.11 4.95
C LEU A 30 -3.01 -3.22 4.29
N ALA A 31 -3.20 -2.03 4.86
CA ALA A 31 -3.88 -0.91 4.23
C ALA A 31 -2.87 -0.08 3.45
N GLU A 32 -3.18 0.25 2.20
CA GLU A 32 -2.38 1.18 1.40
C GLU A 32 -2.61 2.61 1.90
N LEU A 33 -1.53 3.34 2.13
CA LEU A 33 -1.55 4.74 2.56
C LEU A 33 -1.32 5.69 1.39
N SER A 34 -0.35 5.38 0.54
CA SER A 34 0.05 6.24 -0.56
C SER A 34 0.62 5.44 -1.72
N TYR A 35 0.55 6.04 -2.91
CA TYR A 35 0.99 5.45 -4.15
C TYR A 35 1.63 6.54 -5.01
N TYR A 36 2.83 6.28 -5.52
CA TYR A 36 3.59 7.22 -6.32
C TYR A 36 4.30 6.50 -7.47
N GLU A 37 4.02 6.91 -8.70
CA GLU A 37 4.73 6.47 -9.91
C GLU A 37 5.62 7.59 -10.43
N ARG A 38 6.85 7.27 -10.82
CA ARG A 38 7.72 8.19 -11.55
C ARG A 38 8.73 7.42 -12.40
N ASN A 39 8.78 7.76 -13.69
CA ASN A 39 9.68 7.13 -14.65
C ASN A 39 9.53 5.60 -14.64
N ASN A 40 10.57 4.89 -14.20
CA ASN A 40 10.67 3.44 -14.14
C ASN A 40 10.57 2.90 -12.70
N TRP A 41 9.93 3.64 -11.78
CA TRP A 41 9.68 3.11 -10.44
C TRP A 41 8.28 3.44 -9.92
N VAL A 42 7.85 2.58 -9.00
CA VAL A 42 6.63 2.73 -8.21
C VAL A 42 6.99 2.62 -6.74
N THR A 43 6.51 3.55 -5.93
CA THR A 43 6.59 3.51 -4.47
C THR A 43 5.18 3.38 -3.90
N VAL A 44 4.98 2.41 -3.02
CA VAL A 44 3.73 2.22 -2.30
C VAL A 44 4.00 2.15 -0.80
N GLU A 45 3.28 2.96 -0.04
CA GLU A 45 3.35 2.92 1.42
C GLU A 45 2.16 2.14 1.96
N TYR A 46 2.43 1.23 2.90
CA TYR A 46 1.44 0.41 3.56
C TYR A 46 1.52 0.59 5.07
N LYS A 47 0.40 0.39 5.75
CA LYS A 47 0.33 0.22 7.20
C LYS A 47 -0.43 -1.04 7.53
N CYS A 48 0.10 -1.82 8.47
CA CYS A 48 -0.63 -2.96 9.01
C CYS A 48 -1.69 -2.49 10.02
N ASP A 49 -2.94 -2.90 9.82
CA ASP A 49 -4.04 -2.50 10.71
C ASP A 49 -3.98 -3.21 12.07
N THR A 50 -3.23 -4.31 12.17
CA THR A 50 -3.08 -5.08 13.42
C THR A 50 -1.88 -4.62 14.24
N CYS A 51 -0.67 -4.62 13.68
CA CYS A 51 0.53 -4.27 14.43
C CYS A 51 0.97 -2.80 14.27
N GLY A 52 0.29 -2.03 13.42
CA GLY A 52 0.53 -0.60 13.21
C GLY A 52 1.82 -0.25 12.46
N LYS A 53 2.66 -1.23 12.13
CA LYS A 53 3.92 -1.02 11.40
C LYS A 53 3.65 -0.51 10.00
N GLN A 54 4.54 0.37 9.54
CA GLN A 54 4.52 0.93 8.19
C GLN A 54 5.63 0.32 7.35
N PHE A 55 5.36 0.17 6.06
CA PHE A 55 6.27 -0.40 5.08
C PHE A 55 6.26 0.46 3.83
N THR A 56 7.44 0.66 3.24
CA THR A 56 7.58 1.31 1.94
C THR A 56 8.09 0.26 0.96
N VAL A 57 7.30 -0.04 -0.07
CA VAL A 57 7.71 -0.93 -1.15
C VAL A 57 8.09 -0.08 -2.35
N LYS A 58 9.31 -0.25 -2.83
CA LYS A 58 9.77 0.34 -4.09
C LYS A 58 9.96 -0.77 -5.11
N VAL A 59 9.32 -0.63 -6.27
CA VAL A 59 9.44 -1.54 -7.40
C VAL A 59 10.08 -0.75 -8.54
N GLU A 60 11.15 -1.29 -9.11
CA GLU A 60 11.71 -0.82 -10.37
C GLU A 60 11.03 -1.59 -11.50
N CYS A 61 10.60 -0.88 -12.53
CA CYS A 61 9.81 -1.38 -13.65
C CYS A 61 10.63 -1.39 -14.95
#